data_AF-A0ABC8LSG7-F1
#
_entry.id   AF-A0ABC8LSG7-F1
#
_cell.length_a   1.000
_cell.length_b   1.000
_cell.length_c   1.000
_cell.angle_alpha   90.00
_cell.angle_beta   90.00
_cell.angle_gamma   90.00
#
_symmetry.space_group_name_H-M   'P 1'
#
loop_
_entity.id
_entity.type
_entity.pdbx_description
1 polymer ?
#
loop_
_entity_poly.entity_id
_entity_poly.type
_entity_poly.pdbx_seq_one_letter_code
_entity_poly.pdbx_strand_id
1 'polypeptide(L)'
;MGSSPAPFPDIGKKAKDLLNKDYIFDQKFTLTMLSATGTEFVATGLQKDDLFFGDISTLYKGQNTIVDLKIDSHSSVATKVTVKNLMPSAKAVISFKIPDHKSGKLDVQYVHPHATLNSSIGLNPTPLLDLSATIGSQTVSLGGEVGFDTASSSLTKYNAGISFNKPDFSAALMLEDKGESLRATYVHTVNPTTSVGAELIRRFTNHANSFTIGSSYSVDPFTTVKTRISNNGKAGMVVQREWRPKSLITLSAEYDSKAVNSSPRVGLALALKP
;
A
#
# COMPACT_ATOMS: atom_id res chain seq x y z
N MET A 1 23.53 12.83 3.14
CA MET A 1 22.41 12.30 2.34
C MET A 1 21.15 12.53 3.14
N GLY A 2 20.21 13.33 2.61
CA GLY A 2 19.18 14.02 3.41
C GLY A 2 18.21 13.08 4.13
N SER A 3 18.07 13.27 5.44
CA SER A 3 17.23 12.55 6.39
C SER A 3 15.74 12.97 6.31
N SER A 4 15.17 12.99 5.11
CA SER A 4 13.78 13.43 4.93
C SER A 4 12.78 12.52 5.64
N PRO A 5 11.75 13.09 6.28
CA PRO A 5 10.68 12.29 6.88
C PRO A 5 9.90 11.55 5.78
N ALA A 6 9.42 10.35 6.13
CA ALA A 6 8.54 9.59 5.24
C ALA A 6 7.27 10.42 4.91
N PRO A 7 6.73 10.35 3.69
CA PRO A 7 5.43 10.93 3.36
C PRO A 7 4.33 10.48 4.33
N PHE A 8 3.33 11.33 4.57
CA PHE A 8 2.20 11.00 5.46
C PHE A 8 1.57 9.62 5.15
N PRO A 9 1.32 9.24 3.87
CA PRO A 9 0.74 7.93 3.55
C PRO A 9 1.62 6.72 3.94
N ASP A 10 2.91 6.94 4.20
CA ASP A 10 3.84 5.90 4.60
C ASP A 10 3.96 5.76 6.14
N ILE A 11 3.30 6.63 6.92
CA ILE A 11 3.18 6.48 8.39
C ILE A 11 2.47 5.15 8.71
N GLY A 12 3.09 4.32 9.56
CA GLY A 12 2.54 3.01 9.95
C GLY A 12 2.63 1.92 8.87
N LYS A 13 3.18 2.22 7.69
CA LYS A 13 3.23 1.28 6.56
C LYS A 13 3.96 -0.02 6.85
N LYS A 14 5.07 0.00 7.62
CA LYS A 14 5.83 -1.21 7.94
C LYS A 14 4.98 -2.27 8.65
N ALA A 15 4.20 -1.87 9.65
CA ALA A 15 3.31 -2.76 10.38
C ALA A 15 2.14 -3.21 9.48
N LYS A 16 1.56 -2.28 8.72
CA LYS A 16 0.48 -2.57 7.77
C LYS A 16 0.91 -3.60 6.71
N ASP A 17 2.12 -3.46 6.19
CA ASP A 17 2.70 -4.37 5.21
C ASP A 17 2.94 -5.76 5.81
N LEU A 18 3.43 -5.85 7.06
CA LEU A 18 3.59 -7.15 7.73
C LEU A 18 2.24 -7.87 7.90
N LEU A 19 1.20 -7.13 8.29
CA LEU A 19 -0.11 -7.70 8.65
C LEU A 19 -1.05 -7.94 7.46
N ASN A 20 -0.86 -7.26 6.34
CA ASN A 20 -1.82 -7.28 5.23
C ASN A 20 -1.22 -7.54 3.85
N LYS A 21 0.09 -7.36 3.65
CA LYS A 21 0.70 -7.59 2.34
C LYS A 21 0.80 -9.08 2.04
N ASP A 22 0.58 -9.44 0.78
CA ASP A 22 0.70 -10.80 0.23
C ASP A 22 -0.41 -11.80 0.65
N TYR A 23 -1.38 -11.36 1.46
CA TYR A 23 -2.60 -12.13 1.76
C TYR A 23 -3.55 -12.07 0.56
N ILE A 24 -3.46 -13.07 -0.32
CA ILE A 24 -4.28 -13.20 -1.54
C ILE A 24 -5.03 -14.53 -1.49
N PHE A 25 -6.33 -14.46 -1.20
CA PHE A 25 -7.18 -15.64 -1.01
C PHE A 25 -7.88 -16.12 -2.29
N ASP A 26 -7.39 -15.64 -3.43
CA ASP A 26 -7.89 -15.91 -4.78
C ASP A 26 -6.74 -16.49 -5.63
N GLN A 27 -7.01 -16.95 -6.85
CA GLN A 27 -5.95 -17.43 -7.74
C GLN A 27 -5.37 -16.27 -8.54
N LYS A 28 -4.09 -15.96 -8.32
CA LYS A 28 -3.39 -14.87 -9.00
C LYS A 28 -2.18 -15.38 -9.77
N PHE A 29 -2.06 -14.96 -11.00
CA PHE A 29 -0.87 -15.15 -11.81
C PHE A 29 -0.29 -13.78 -12.17
N THR A 30 1.03 -13.63 -12.11
CA THR A 30 1.72 -12.40 -12.48
C THR A 30 2.99 -12.77 -13.24
N LEU A 31 3.15 -12.23 -14.44
CA LEU A 31 4.32 -12.42 -15.29
C LEU A 31 4.97 -11.07 -15.52
N THR A 32 6.21 -10.91 -15.06
CA THR A 32 6.98 -9.68 -15.17
C THR A 32 8.15 -9.88 -16.12
N MET A 33 8.09 -9.29 -17.31
CA MET A 33 9.16 -9.31 -18.31
C MET A 33 9.92 -7.98 -18.32
N LEU A 34 11.25 -8.04 -18.39
CA LEU A 34 12.09 -6.87 -18.56
C LEU A 34 12.59 -6.79 -20.00
N SER A 35 12.30 -5.69 -20.67
CA SER A 35 12.83 -5.40 -22.00
C SER A 35 14.30 -4.95 -21.91
N ALA A 36 15.07 -5.20 -22.97
CA ALA A 36 16.44 -4.70 -23.13
C ALA A 36 16.53 -3.16 -23.02
N THR A 37 15.44 -2.46 -23.31
CA THR A 37 15.32 -1.00 -23.20
C THR A 37 15.02 -0.50 -21.78
N GLY A 38 14.92 -1.39 -20.79
CA GLY A 38 14.62 -1.05 -19.39
C GLY A 38 13.13 -0.90 -19.05
N THR A 39 12.24 -1.13 -20.02
CA THR A 39 10.78 -1.18 -19.80
C THR A 39 10.39 -2.48 -19.09
N GLU A 40 9.56 -2.39 -18.07
CA GLU A 40 9.01 -3.54 -17.34
C GLU A 40 7.56 -3.79 -17.79
N PHE A 41 7.30 -4.96 -18.35
CA PHE A 41 5.98 -5.43 -18.74
C PHE A 41 5.46 -6.38 -17.66
N VAL A 42 4.25 -6.16 -17.17
CA VAL A 42 3.62 -6.98 -16.13
C VAL A 42 2.24 -7.41 -16.62
N ALA A 43 2.05 -8.70 -16.86
CA ALA A 43 0.74 -9.28 -17.12
C ALA A 43 0.23 -9.95 -15.84
N THR A 44 -0.96 -9.59 -15.40
CA THR A 44 -1.61 -10.14 -14.22
C THR A 44 -2.92 -10.80 -14.62
N GLY A 45 -3.16 -12.02 -14.14
CA GLY A 45 -4.46 -12.67 -14.16
C GLY A 45 -4.91 -12.91 -12.72
N LEU A 46 -6.16 -12.57 -12.40
CA LEU A 46 -6.76 -12.81 -11.11
C LEU A 46 -8.11 -13.49 -11.35
N GLN A 47 -8.24 -14.73 -10.92
CA GLN A 47 -9.53 -15.40 -10.86
C GLN A 47 -10.08 -15.25 -9.45
N LYS A 48 -11.23 -14.58 -9.36
CA LYS A 48 -11.98 -14.41 -8.12
C LYS A 48 -13.35 -15.01 -8.32
N ASP A 49 -13.64 -16.06 -7.57
CA ASP A 49 -14.83 -16.88 -7.76
C ASP A 49 -14.93 -17.35 -9.23
N ASP A 50 -16.05 -17.09 -9.91
CA ASP A 50 -16.26 -17.41 -11.33
C ASP A 50 -15.81 -16.29 -12.29
N LEU A 51 -15.28 -15.18 -11.78
CA LEU A 51 -14.89 -14.01 -12.59
C LEU A 51 -13.38 -13.97 -12.80
N PHE A 52 -12.98 -13.74 -14.05
CA PHE A 52 -11.59 -13.57 -14.45
C PHE A 52 -11.28 -12.09 -14.73
N PHE A 53 -10.28 -11.57 -14.02
CA PHE A 53 -9.76 -10.22 -14.19
C PHE A 53 -8.36 -10.31 -14.77
N GLY A 54 -8.16 -9.73 -15.96
CA GLY A 54 -6.85 -9.60 -16.57
C GLY A 54 -6.40 -8.15 -16.51
N ASP A 55 -5.12 -7.92 -16.24
CA ASP A 55 -4.51 -6.61 -16.49
C ASP A 55 -3.11 -6.73 -17.09
N ILE A 56 -2.79 -5.79 -17.98
CA ILE A 56 -1.46 -5.64 -18.57
C ILE A 56 -0.98 -4.24 -18.18
N SER A 57 0.11 -4.20 -17.41
CA SER A 57 0.77 -2.98 -16.98
C SER A 57 2.13 -2.86 -17.65
N THR A 58 2.50 -1.67 -18.09
CA THR A 58 3.78 -1.37 -18.72
C THR A 58 4.40 -0.18 -18.02
N LEU A 59 5.62 -0.35 -17.51
CA LEU A 59 6.34 0.64 -16.74
C LEU A 59 7.62 1.02 -17.49
N TYR A 60 7.59 2.17 -18.13
CA TYR A 60 8.75 2.78 -18.79
C TYR A 60 9.45 3.72 -17.82
N LYS A 61 10.74 3.48 -17.57
CA LYS A 61 11.59 4.32 -16.70
C LYS A 61 12.61 5.07 -17.56
N GLY A 62 12.30 6.30 -17.93
CA GLY A 62 13.27 7.24 -18.48
C GLY A 62 14.13 7.89 -17.38
N GLN A 63 15.07 8.76 -17.78
CA GLN A 63 15.97 9.44 -16.85
C GLN A 63 15.21 10.28 -15.81
N ASN A 64 14.25 11.10 -16.25
CA ASN A 64 13.50 12.01 -15.38
C ASN A 64 11.98 11.77 -15.41
N THR A 65 11.50 10.83 -16.23
CA THR A 65 10.07 10.56 -16.41
C THR A 65 9.84 9.06 -16.28
N ILE A 66 8.80 8.68 -15.54
CA ILE A 66 8.30 7.31 -15.47
C ILE A 66 6.88 7.33 -16.02
N VAL A 67 6.61 6.48 -17.00
CA VAL A 67 5.27 6.31 -17.57
C VAL A 67 4.80 4.90 -17.20
N ASP A 68 3.69 4.83 -16.49
CA ASP A 68 2.99 3.60 -16.12
C ASP A 68 1.66 3.57 -16.87
N LEU A 69 1.46 2.57 -17.70
CA LEU A 69 0.24 2.35 -18.46
C LEU A 69 -0.33 0.99 -18.10
N LYS A 70 -1.54 0.98 -17.55
CA LYS A 70 -2.27 -0.22 -17.14
C LYS A 70 -3.56 -0.35 -17.94
N ILE A 71 -3.73 -1.48 -18.60
CA ILE A 71 -4.92 -1.84 -19.37
C ILE A 71 -5.59 -2.99 -18.63
N ASP A 72 -6.86 -2.84 -18.26
CA ASP A 72 -7.65 -3.90 -17.65
C ASP A 72 -8.56 -4.61 -18.67
N SER A 73 -9.05 -5.79 -18.30
CA SER A 73 -9.96 -6.61 -19.12
C SER A 73 -11.35 -5.99 -19.32
N HIS A 74 -11.65 -4.89 -18.61
CA HIS A 74 -12.91 -4.16 -18.70
C HIS A 74 -12.80 -2.94 -19.64
N SER A 75 -11.86 -3.00 -20.59
CA SER A 75 -11.59 -1.95 -21.57
C SER A 75 -11.23 -0.61 -20.95
N SER A 76 -10.66 -0.60 -19.75
CA SER A 76 -10.20 0.63 -19.13
C SER A 76 -8.68 0.76 -19.12
N VAL A 77 -8.23 1.96 -19.49
CA VAL A 77 -6.81 2.29 -19.62
C VAL A 77 -6.47 3.34 -18.57
N ALA A 78 -5.72 2.95 -17.55
CA ALA A 78 -5.19 3.84 -16.54
C ALA A 78 -3.74 4.21 -16.87
N THR A 79 -3.49 5.51 -17.05
CA THR A 79 -2.16 6.05 -17.34
C THR A 79 -1.70 6.88 -16.16
N LYS A 80 -0.45 6.68 -15.72
CA LYS A 80 0.23 7.51 -14.72
C LYS A 80 1.57 7.98 -15.28
N VAL A 81 1.74 9.29 -15.38
CA VAL A 81 2.99 9.92 -15.80
C VAL A 81 3.61 10.59 -14.59
N THR A 82 4.72 10.05 -14.12
CA THR A 82 5.54 10.63 -13.06
C THR A 82 6.68 11.41 -13.68
N VAL A 83 6.77 12.70 -13.38
CA VAL A 83 7.92 13.55 -13.70
C VAL A 83 8.70 13.80 -12.42
N LYS A 84 9.93 13.30 -12.37
CA LYS A 84 10.88 13.56 -11.28
C LYS A 84 11.58 14.90 -11.52
N ASN A 85 12.16 15.46 -10.46
CA ASN A 85 12.99 16.66 -10.50
C ASN A 85 12.38 17.81 -11.30
N LEU A 86 11.07 18.07 -11.14
CA LEU A 86 10.42 19.22 -11.76
C LEU A 86 11.01 20.53 -11.19
N MET A 87 11.40 20.47 -9.92
CA MET A 87 12.25 21.41 -9.18
C MET A 87 13.18 20.58 -8.27
N PRO A 88 14.21 21.17 -7.64
CA PRO A 88 15.04 20.46 -6.66
C PRO A 88 14.16 19.77 -5.60
N SER A 89 14.17 18.44 -5.58
CA SER A 89 13.40 17.60 -4.66
C SER A 89 11.87 17.62 -4.83
N ALA A 90 11.36 18.09 -5.98
CA ALA A 90 9.94 18.00 -6.34
C ALA A 90 9.69 16.90 -7.38
N LYS A 91 8.57 16.18 -7.23
CA LYS A 91 8.05 15.18 -8.16
C LYS A 91 6.58 15.50 -8.43
N ALA A 92 6.16 15.42 -9.69
CA ALA A 92 4.77 15.49 -10.08
C ALA A 92 4.32 14.14 -10.65
N VAL A 93 3.06 13.78 -10.43
CA VAL A 93 2.41 12.59 -10.97
C VAL A 93 1.06 13.00 -11.52
N ILE A 94 0.87 12.81 -12.82
CA ILE A 94 -0.42 12.99 -13.48
C ILE A 94 -1.00 11.61 -13.70
N SER A 95 -2.26 11.39 -13.33
CA SER A 95 -2.96 10.13 -13.57
C SER A 95 -4.34 10.36 -14.15
N PHE A 96 -4.77 9.49 -15.06
CA PHE A 96 -6.09 9.52 -15.68
C PHE A 96 -6.47 8.12 -16.15
N LYS A 97 -7.77 7.84 -16.23
CA LYS A 97 -8.36 6.56 -16.61
C LYS A 97 -9.39 6.77 -17.73
N ILE A 98 -9.22 6.08 -18.86
CA ILE A 98 -10.14 6.14 -20.01
C ILE A 98 -11.02 4.89 -19.97
N PRO A 99 -12.34 4.97 -20.23
CA PRO A 99 -13.11 6.12 -20.74
C PRO A 99 -13.65 7.09 -19.68
N ASP A 100 -13.25 6.97 -18.41
CA ASP A 100 -13.75 7.86 -17.36
C ASP A 100 -13.17 9.29 -17.48
N HIS A 101 -13.93 10.17 -18.11
CA HIS A 101 -13.56 11.58 -18.31
C HIS A 101 -13.38 12.38 -17.01
N LYS A 102 -13.79 11.87 -15.84
CA LYS A 102 -13.68 12.54 -14.53
C LYS A 102 -12.58 11.95 -13.63
N SER A 103 -11.77 11.04 -14.16
CA SER A 103 -10.74 10.32 -13.42
C SER A 103 -9.38 11.03 -13.32
N GLY A 104 -9.23 12.16 -14.01
CA GLY A 104 -7.99 12.92 -14.02
C GLY A 104 -7.59 13.34 -12.60
N LYS A 105 -6.30 13.23 -12.29
CA LYS A 105 -5.73 13.57 -10.99
C LYS A 105 -4.29 14.03 -11.14
N LEU A 106 -3.92 15.09 -10.44
CA LEU A 106 -2.57 15.63 -10.37
C LEU A 106 -2.08 15.55 -8.91
N ASP A 107 -1.03 14.77 -8.66
CA ASP A 107 -0.32 14.70 -7.40
C ASP A 107 1.04 15.40 -7.52
N VAL A 108 1.35 16.32 -6.61
CA VAL A 108 2.64 17.00 -6.51
C VAL A 108 3.24 16.70 -5.14
N GLN A 109 4.45 16.16 -5.13
CA GLN A 109 5.20 15.83 -3.93
C GLN A 109 6.48 16.67 -3.89
N TYR A 110 6.70 17.35 -2.77
CA TYR A 110 7.89 18.12 -2.49
C TYR A 110 8.57 17.58 -1.23
N VAL A 111 9.83 17.15 -1.39
CA VAL A 111 10.60 16.49 -0.32
C VAL A 111 11.75 17.39 0.10
N HIS A 112 11.65 17.99 1.27
CA HIS A 112 12.73 18.71 1.91
C HIS A 112 13.45 17.81 2.94
N PRO A 113 14.72 18.06 3.30
CA PRO A 113 15.44 17.28 4.34
C PRO A 113 14.73 17.13 5.70
N HIS A 114 13.79 18.01 6.05
CA HIS A 114 13.05 17.98 7.32
C HIS A 114 11.53 18.03 7.17
N ALA A 115 11.02 18.11 5.94
CA ALA A 115 9.60 18.24 5.68
C ALA A 115 9.24 17.61 4.34
N THR A 116 8.12 16.91 4.26
CA THR A 116 7.57 16.33 3.04
C THR A 116 6.15 16.85 2.88
N LEU A 117 5.88 17.52 1.76
CA LEU A 117 4.58 18.06 1.41
C LEU A 117 4.05 17.29 0.20
N ASN A 118 2.83 16.77 0.27
CA ASN A 118 2.12 16.25 -0.89
C ASN A 118 0.81 17.01 -1.09
N SER A 119 0.54 17.37 -2.31
CA SER A 119 -0.71 17.97 -2.76
C SER A 119 -1.30 17.09 -3.87
N SER A 120 -2.60 16.90 -3.86
CA SER A 120 -3.31 16.00 -4.75
C SER A 120 -4.61 16.67 -5.15
N ILE A 121 -4.83 16.92 -6.43
CA ILE A 121 -6.04 17.56 -6.95
C ILE A 121 -6.70 16.70 -8.02
N GLY A 122 -8.01 16.47 -7.88
CA GLY A 122 -8.83 15.89 -8.93
C GLY A 122 -9.02 16.87 -10.09
N LEU A 123 -8.73 16.44 -11.31
CA LEU A 123 -8.92 17.21 -12.55
C LEU A 123 -10.31 16.91 -13.14
N ASN A 124 -11.35 17.16 -12.34
CA ASN A 124 -12.73 16.96 -12.73
C ASN A 124 -13.58 18.18 -12.30
N PRO A 125 -14.86 18.30 -12.75
CA PRO A 125 -15.69 19.47 -12.44
C PRO A 125 -15.93 19.70 -10.94
N THR A 126 -15.72 18.68 -10.12
CA THR A 126 -15.89 18.69 -8.65
C THR A 126 -14.56 18.30 -8.00
N PRO A 127 -13.53 19.16 -8.08
CA PRO A 127 -12.17 18.80 -7.71
C PRO A 127 -12.09 18.47 -6.21
N LEU A 128 -11.59 17.27 -5.93
CA LEU A 128 -11.21 16.84 -4.59
C LEU A 128 -9.75 17.23 -4.36
N LEU A 129 -9.51 18.05 -3.35
CA LEU A 129 -8.18 18.50 -2.95
C LEU A 129 -7.75 17.75 -1.71
N ASP A 130 -6.67 16.97 -1.80
CA ASP A 130 -6.02 16.33 -0.67
C ASP A 130 -4.64 16.98 -0.46
N LEU A 131 -4.39 17.54 0.71
CA LEU A 131 -3.12 18.11 1.13
C LEU A 131 -2.59 17.32 2.31
N SER A 132 -1.33 16.89 2.25
CA SER A 132 -0.66 16.24 3.39
C SER A 132 0.72 16.83 3.61
N ALA A 133 1.09 17.00 4.87
CA ALA A 133 2.38 17.50 5.26
C ALA A 133 2.95 16.60 6.35
N THR A 134 4.26 16.37 6.33
CA THR A 134 4.98 15.62 7.35
C THR A 134 6.27 16.34 7.66
N ILE A 135 6.54 16.58 8.93
CA ILE A 135 7.75 17.22 9.44
C ILE A 135 8.49 16.26 10.36
N GLY A 136 9.80 16.38 10.41
CA GLY A 136 10.65 15.62 11.32
C GLY A 136 11.88 15.03 10.64
N SER A 137 12.29 13.86 11.11
CA SER A 137 13.46 13.13 10.66
C SER A 137 13.07 11.72 10.19
N GLN A 138 14.07 10.95 9.78
CA GLN A 138 13.88 9.53 9.48
C GLN A 138 13.46 8.70 10.70
N THR A 139 13.74 9.19 11.92
CA THR A 139 13.44 8.46 13.16
C THR A 139 12.13 8.88 13.80
N VAL A 140 11.78 10.16 13.74
CA VAL A 140 10.52 10.68 14.28
C VAL A 140 9.87 11.55 13.22
N SER A 141 8.66 11.21 12.81
CA SER A 141 7.89 12.02 11.87
C SER A 141 6.51 12.30 12.42
N LEU A 142 6.07 13.55 12.25
CA LEU A 142 4.73 14.00 12.58
C LEU A 142 4.11 14.57 11.32
N GLY A 143 2.88 14.20 11.00
CA GLY A 143 2.21 14.73 9.84
C GLY A 143 0.70 14.78 10.00
N GLY A 144 0.08 15.40 9.02
CA GLY A 144 -1.36 15.42 8.89
C GLY A 144 -1.77 15.47 7.43
N GLU A 145 -3.01 15.11 7.18
CA GLU A 145 -3.66 15.25 5.88
C GLU A 145 -5.04 15.88 6.04
N VAL A 146 -5.39 16.69 5.05
CA VAL A 146 -6.65 17.41 4.94
C VAL A 146 -7.19 17.18 3.54
N GLY A 147 -8.42 16.68 3.46
CA GLY A 147 -9.18 16.52 2.23
C GLY A 147 -10.32 17.53 2.17
N PHE A 148 -10.49 18.20 1.05
CA PHE A 148 -11.53 19.19 0.80
C PHE A 148 -12.27 18.86 -0.50
N ASP A 149 -13.60 18.84 -0.42
CA ASP A 149 -14.48 18.70 -1.58
C ASP A 149 -15.04 20.07 -1.98
N THR A 150 -14.71 20.49 -3.20
CA THR A 150 -15.12 21.78 -3.74
C THR A 150 -16.61 21.82 -4.07
N ALA A 151 -17.25 20.67 -4.35
CA ALA A 151 -18.66 20.62 -4.69
C ALA A 151 -19.56 20.81 -3.46
N SER A 152 -19.25 20.13 -2.36
CA SER A 152 -19.96 20.26 -1.08
C SER A 152 -19.40 21.38 -0.20
N SER A 153 -18.29 22.01 -0.60
CA SER A 153 -17.55 22.99 0.20
C SER A 153 -17.25 22.48 1.62
N SER A 154 -16.92 21.19 1.75
CA SER A 154 -16.76 20.54 3.04
C SER A 154 -15.45 19.74 3.15
N LEU A 155 -14.96 19.65 4.39
CA LEU A 155 -13.79 18.82 4.69
C LEU A 155 -14.20 17.34 4.65
N THR A 156 -13.59 16.58 3.75
CA THR A 156 -13.83 15.15 3.59
C THR A 156 -12.94 14.33 4.51
N LYS A 157 -11.70 14.79 4.74
CA LYS A 157 -10.71 14.08 5.57
C LYS A 157 -9.95 15.07 6.44
N TYR A 158 -9.70 14.69 7.70
CA TYR A 158 -8.77 15.38 8.59
C TYR A 158 -8.11 14.31 9.45
N ASN A 159 -6.90 13.93 9.08
CA ASN A 159 -6.17 12.88 9.78
C ASN A 159 -4.82 13.43 10.25
N ALA A 160 -4.35 12.94 11.38
CA ALA A 160 -3.08 13.33 11.96
C ALA A 160 -2.32 12.08 12.40
N GLY A 161 -1.00 12.09 12.35
CA GLY A 161 -0.23 10.91 12.65
C GLY A 161 1.17 11.23 13.12
N ILE A 162 1.69 10.38 13.98
CA ILE A 162 3.07 10.40 14.43
C ILE A 162 3.67 9.00 14.26
N SER A 163 4.92 8.93 13.82
CA SER A 163 5.67 7.69 13.76
C SER A 163 7.04 7.82 14.39
N PHE A 164 7.48 6.72 14.98
CA PHE A 164 8.79 6.50 15.54
C PHE A 164 9.40 5.29 14.85
N ASN A 165 10.36 5.54 13.96
CA ASN A 165 11.04 4.53 13.16
C ASN A 165 12.48 4.37 13.65
N LYS A 166 12.81 3.22 14.22
CA LYS A 166 14.19 2.77 14.43
C LYS A 166 14.49 1.57 13.50
N PRO A 167 15.76 1.16 13.37
CA PRO A 167 16.11 -0.05 12.64
C PRO A 167 15.40 -1.30 13.20
N ASP A 168 15.33 -1.40 14.53
CA ASP A 168 14.83 -2.61 15.21
C ASP A 168 13.31 -2.61 15.37
N PHE A 169 12.68 -1.43 15.51
CA PHE A 169 11.23 -1.33 15.66
C PHE A 169 10.67 -0.06 15.02
N SER A 170 9.39 -0.10 14.68
CA SER A 170 8.63 1.05 14.20
C SER A 170 7.27 1.10 14.89
N ALA A 171 6.97 2.23 15.53
CA ALA A 171 5.67 2.51 16.11
C ALA A 171 5.01 3.67 15.36
N ALA A 172 3.70 3.63 15.17
CA ALA A 172 2.96 4.78 14.66
C ALA A 172 1.59 4.88 15.33
N LEU A 173 1.16 6.11 15.58
CA LEU A 173 -0.18 6.46 16.04
C LEU A 173 -0.80 7.38 15.01
N MET A 174 -2.00 7.04 14.55
CA MET A 174 -2.75 7.82 13.57
C MET A 174 -4.16 8.05 14.09
N LEU A 175 -4.60 9.29 14.00
CA LEU A 175 -5.97 9.72 14.17
C LEU A 175 -6.58 9.87 12.78
N GLU A 176 -7.57 9.04 12.48
CA GLU A 176 -8.24 8.90 11.19
C GLU A 176 -9.72 9.28 11.31
N ASP A 177 -10.42 9.31 10.18
CA ASP A 177 -11.87 9.53 10.08
C ASP A 177 -12.34 10.80 10.80
N LYS A 178 -11.63 11.93 10.59
CA LYS A 178 -11.95 13.23 11.23
C LYS A 178 -11.87 13.20 12.76
N GLY A 179 -11.06 12.32 13.32
CA GLY A 179 -10.92 12.17 14.77
C GLY A 179 -11.73 11.04 15.38
N GLU A 180 -12.51 10.31 14.58
CA GLU A 180 -13.36 9.24 15.07
C GLU A 180 -12.65 7.89 15.22
N SER A 181 -11.51 7.69 14.56
CA SER A 181 -10.75 6.43 14.58
C SER A 181 -9.32 6.65 15.05
N LEU A 182 -8.89 5.98 16.12
CA LEU A 182 -7.50 5.94 16.54
C LEU A 182 -6.87 4.61 16.12
N ARG A 183 -5.84 4.67 15.27
CA ARG A 183 -5.04 3.53 14.82
C ARG A 183 -3.66 3.59 15.46
N ALA A 184 -3.32 2.56 16.22
CA ALA A 184 -1.98 2.35 16.76
C ALA A 184 -1.36 1.12 16.07
N THR A 185 -0.13 1.27 15.57
CA THR A 185 0.61 0.18 14.94
C THR A 185 1.99 0.08 15.56
N TYR A 186 2.47 -1.15 15.71
CA TYR A 186 3.79 -1.46 16.24
C TYR A 186 4.36 -2.63 15.46
N VAL A 187 5.62 -2.54 15.06
CA VAL A 187 6.36 -3.63 14.44
C VAL A 187 7.77 -3.69 15.02
N HIS A 188 8.25 -4.89 15.29
CA HIS A 188 9.57 -5.14 15.88
C HIS A 188 10.25 -6.26 15.09
N THR A 189 11.44 -5.99 14.57
CA THR A 189 12.34 -6.96 13.96
C THR A 189 13.22 -7.55 15.06
N VAL A 190 12.80 -8.69 15.60
CA VAL A 190 13.49 -9.33 16.74
C VAL A 190 14.83 -9.89 16.29
N ASN A 191 14.84 -10.50 15.11
CA ASN A 191 16.03 -11.07 14.46
C ASN A 191 15.96 -10.77 12.95
N PRO A 192 17.07 -10.88 12.20
CA PRO A 192 17.06 -10.74 10.75
C PRO A 192 16.07 -11.67 10.03
N THR A 193 15.68 -12.77 10.67
CA THR A 193 14.72 -13.76 10.18
C THR A 193 13.32 -13.58 10.72
N THR A 194 13.11 -12.81 11.81
CA THR A 194 11.84 -12.77 12.53
C THR A 194 11.40 -11.36 12.83
N SER A 195 10.19 -11.02 12.38
CA SER A 195 9.52 -9.76 12.70
C SER A 195 8.14 -10.03 13.26
N VAL A 196 7.73 -9.25 14.25
CA VAL A 196 6.39 -9.31 14.85
C VAL A 196 5.73 -7.96 14.71
N GLY A 197 4.42 -7.95 14.48
CA GLY A 197 3.64 -6.72 14.32
C GLY A 197 2.30 -6.81 15.01
N ALA A 198 1.80 -5.68 15.46
CA ALA A 198 0.47 -5.52 16.02
C ALA A 198 -0.17 -4.23 15.52
N GLU A 199 -1.48 -4.27 15.35
CA GLU A 199 -2.33 -3.14 15.01
C GLU A 199 -3.55 -3.13 15.95
N LEU A 200 -3.84 -1.97 16.50
CA LEU A 200 -5.02 -1.68 17.30
C LEU A 200 -5.76 -0.52 16.63
N ILE A 201 -7.03 -0.71 16.31
CA ILE A 201 -7.91 0.34 15.81
C ILE A 201 -9.06 0.49 16.79
N ARG A 202 -9.19 1.66 17.38
CA ARG A 202 -10.31 2.03 18.24
C ARG A 202 -11.16 3.07 17.53
N ARG A 203 -12.44 2.77 17.35
CA ARG A 203 -13.42 3.72 16.84
C ARG A 203 -14.20 4.32 18.00
N PHE A 204 -14.19 5.64 18.11
CA PHE A 204 -14.89 6.37 19.17
C PHE A 204 -16.39 6.39 18.95
N THR A 205 -16.84 6.47 17.69
CA THR A 205 -18.27 6.59 17.31
C THR A 205 -19.09 5.39 17.77
N ASN A 206 -18.60 4.17 17.54
CA ASN A 206 -19.31 2.93 17.88
C ASN A 206 -18.65 2.14 19.03
N HIS A 207 -17.64 2.72 19.69
CA HIS A 207 -16.86 2.08 20.76
C HIS A 207 -16.27 0.71 20.37
N ALA A 208 -16.12 0.43 19.07
CA ALA A 208 -15.59 -0.83 18.60
C ALA A 208 -14.05 -0.82 18.61
N ASN A 209 -13.48 -1.94 19.07
CA ASN A 209 -12.04 -2.18 19.05
C ASN A 209 -11.73 -3.32 18.09
N SER A 210 -10.83 -3.08 17.14
CA SER A 210 -10.26 -4.09 16.26
C SER A 210 -8.79 -4.26 16.62
N PHE A 211 -8.35 -5.49 16.82
CA PHE A 211 -6.97 -5.80 17.16
C PHE A 211 -6.47 -6.92 16.28
N THR A 212 -5.27 -6.75 15.73
CA THR A 212 -4.62 -7.70 14.83
C THR A 212 -3.17 -7.86 15.24
N ILE A 213 -2.73 -9.09 15.49
CA ILE A 213 -1.32 -9.45 15.69
C ILE A 213 -0.89 -10.28 14.50
N GLY A 214 0.37 -10.15 14.09
CA GLY A 214 0.97 -11.05 13.13
C GLY A 214 2.47 -11.18 13.32
N SER A 215 3.03 -12.16 12.64
CA SER A 215 4.46 -12.42 12.60
C SER A 215 4.88 -12.75 11.18
N SER A 216 6.13 -12.47 10.88
CA SER A 216 6.83 -12.85 9.66
C SER A 216 8.10 -13.58 10.06
N TYR A 217 8.28 -14.79 9.55
CA TYR A 217 9.41 -15.65 9.82
C TYR A 217 10.00 -16.15 8.51
N SER A 218 11.25 -15.79 8.25
CA SER A 218 12.05 -16.33 7.15
C SER A 218 12.67 -17.65 7.59
N VAL A 219 12.12 -18.75 7.07
CA VAL A 219 12.57 -20.12 7.38
C VAL A 219 13.94 -20.38 6.75
N ASP A 220 14.11 -19.89 5.52
CA ASP A 220 15.35 -19.94 4.75
C ASP A 220 15.42 -18.67 3.88
N PRO A 221 16.54 -18.38 3.19
CA PRO A 221 16.69 -17.18 2.36
C PRO A 221 15.65 -17.03 1.23
N PHE A 222 14.95 -18.12 0.88
CA PHE A 222 13.98 -18.21 -0.21
C PHE A 222 12.54 -18.36 0.29
N THR A 223 12.31 -18.74 1.55
CA THR A 223 11.01 -19.09 2.11
C THR A 223 10.67 -18.20 3.29
N THR A 224 9.58 -17.46 3.17
CA THR A 224 9.01 -16.62 4.24
C THR A 224 7.59 -17.06 4.57
N VAL A 225 7.32 -17.20 5.86
CA VAL A 225 6.01 -17.52 6.41
C VAL A 225 5.49 -16.29 7.15
N LYS A 226 4.27 -15.86 6.85
CA LYS A 226 3.57 -14.83 7.62
C LYS A 226 2.33 -15.42 8.25
N THR A 227 2.03 -14.98 9.46
CA THR A 227 0.78 -15.34 10.14
C THR A 227 0.15 -14.08 10.70
N ARG A 228 -1.18 -14.07 10.78
CA ARG A 228 -1.94 -13.01 11.44
C ARG A 228 -3.15 -13.58 12.13
N ILE A 229 -3.54 -12.96 13.22
CA ILE A 229 -4.74 -13.28 13.98
C ILE A 229 -5.40 -11.95 14.34
N SER A 230 -6.70 -11.86 14.11
CA SER A 230 -7.51 -10.70 14.47
C SER A 230 -8.60 -11.08 15.47
N ASN A 231 -8.97 -10.13 16.34
CA ASN A 231 -10.04 -10.30 17.33
C ASN A 231 -11.43 -10.52 16.72
N ASN A 232 -11.57 -10.31 15.41
CA ASN A 232 -12.78 -10.63 14.67
C ASN A 232 -12.94 -12.14 14.42
N GLY A 233 -11.98 -13.00 14.81
CA GLY A 233 -12.03 -14.45 14.61
C GLY A 233 -11.26 -14.93 13.37
N LYS A 234 -10.63 -14.02 12.63
CA LYS A 234 -9.88 -14.37 11.42
C LYS A 234 -8.42 -14.69 11.75
N ALA A 235 -8.00 -15.89 11.38
CA ALA A 235 -6.62 -16.33 11.39
C ALA A 235 -6.14 -16.52 9.95
N GLY A 236 -5.10 -15.81 9.55
CA GLY A 236 -4.51 -15.89 8.22
C GLY A 236 -3.08 -16.42 8.27
N MET A 237 -2.70 -17.16 7.24
CA MET A 237 -1.33 -17.64 7.02
C MET A 237 -0.94 -17.45 5.57
N VAL A 238 0.31 -17.08 5.34
CA VAL A 238 0.92 -16.96 4.01
C VAL A 238 2.24 -17.70 4.04
N VAL A 239 2.49 -18.54 3.03
CA VAL A 239 3.79 -19.16 2.76
C VAL A 239 4.24 -18.69 1.40
N GLN A 240 5.33 -17.96 1.36
CA GLN A 240 5.93 -17.44 0.15
C GLN A 240 7.29 -18.09 -0.06
N ARG A 241 7.51 -18.69 -1.22
CA ARG A 241 8.75 -19.37 -1.57
C ARG A 241 9.27 -18.91 -2.93
N GLU A 242 10.52 -18.49 -2.96
CA GLU A 242 11.29 -18.26 -4.17
C GLU A 242 11.77 -19.62 -4.72
N TRP A 243 11.14 -20.06 -5.81
CA TRP A 243 11.43 -21.37 -6.41
C TRP A 243 12.44 -21.27 -7.57
N ARG A 244 12.55 -20.08 -8.16
CA ARG A 244 13.59 -19.67 -9.11
C ARG A 244 13.99 -18.22 -8.79
N PRO A 245 15.19 -17.76 -9.18
CA PRO A 245 15.60 -16.38 -8.98
C PRO A 245 14.51 -15.40 -9.42
N LYS A 246 14.08 -14.52 -8.51
CA LYS A 246 13.04 -13.50 -8.73
C LYS A 246 11.62 -14.02 -9.01
N SER A 247 11.39 -15.33 -8.93
CA SER A 247 10.08 -15.96 -9.16
C SER A 247 9.55 -16.58 -7.86
N LEU A 248 8.35 -16.18 -7.48
CA LEU A 248 7.76 -16.45 -6.17
C LEU A 248 6.46 -17.24 -6.32
N ILE A 249 6.30 -18.26 -5.47
CA ILE A 249 5.05 -18.95 -5.23
C ILE A 249 4.56 -18.52 -3.85
N THR A 250 3.34 -18.00 -3.78
CA THR A 250 2.70 -17.58 -2.54
C THR A 250 1.42 -18.36 -2.35
N LEU A 251 1.36 -19.18 -1.31
CA LEU A 251 0.15 -19.84 -0.83
C LEU A 251 -0.40 -19.01 0.34
N SER A 252 -1.69 -18.68 0.32
CA SER A 252 -2.32 -18.05 1.47
C SER A 252 -3.62 -18.74 1.86
N ALA A 253 -3.91 -18.76 3.16
CA ALA A 253 -5.11 -19.32 3.73
C ALA A 253 -5.64 -18.40 4.83
N GLU A 254 -6.96 -18.27 4.92
CA GLU A 254 -7.65 -17.59 6.02
C GLU A 254 -8.80 -18.45 6.54
N TYR A 255 -8.80 -18.64 7.85
CA TYR A 255 -9.82 -19.33 8.61
C TYR A 255 -10.60 -18.30 9.44
N ASP A 256 -11.92 -18.32 9.33
CA ASP A 256 -12.82 -17.48 10.13
C ASP A 256 -13.53 -18.35 11.18
N SER A 257 -13.14 -18.20 12.44
CA SER A 257 -13.70 -18.99 13.54
C SER A 257 -15.15 -18.67 13.86
N LYS A 258 -15.68 -17.51 13.41
CA LYS A 258 -17.09 -17.14 13.60
C LYS A 258 -17.99 -17.73 12.51
N ALA A 259 -17.42 -18.11 11.38
CA ALA A 259 -18.13 -18.72 10.27
C ALA A 259 -17.77 -20.21 10.14
N VAL A 260 -18.04 -20.98 11.20
CA VAL A 260 -17.70 -22.42 11.31
C VAL A 260 -18.24 -23.26 10.15
N ASN A 261 -19.36 -22.85 9.55
CA ASN A 261 -19.98 -23.54 8.41
C ASN A 261 -19.43 -23.10 7.04
N SER A 262 -18.51 -22.14 6.99
CA SER A 262 -17.89 -21.67 5.76
C SER A 262 -16.53 -22.32 5.53
N SER A 263 -16.26 -22.73 4.30
CA SER A 263 -14.96 -23.28 3.92
C SER A 263 -13.86 -22.24 4.11
N PRO A 264 -12.65 -22.64 4.57
CA PRO A 264 -11.52 -21.74 4.68
C PRO A 264 -11.20 -21.15 3.31
N ARG A 265 -10.84 -19.86 3.28
CA ARG A 265 -10.45 -19.19 2.04
C ARG A 265 -9.01 -19.52 1.74
N VAL A 266 -8.74 -20.08 0.57
CA VAL A 266 -7.39 -20.44 0.14
C VAL A 266 -7.11 -19.79 -1.20
N GLY A 267 -5.97 -19.14 -1.32
CA GLY A 267 -5.52 -18.54 -2.57
C GLY A 267 -4.09 -18.94 -2.91
N LEU A 268 -3.81 -18.96 -4.21
CA LEU A 268 -2.51 -19.30 -4.76
C LEU A 268 -2.10 -18.17 -5.70
N ALA A 269 -0.96 -17.55 -5.41
CA ALA A 269 -0.38 -16.53 -6.24
C ALA A 269 0.97 -16.99 -6.81
N LEU A 270 1.12 -16.96 -8.13
CA LEU A 270 2.37 -17.26 -8.82
C LEU A 270 2.89 -15.99 -9.49
N ALA A 271 4.07 -15.53 -9.07
CA ALA A 271 4.76 -14.39 -9.68
C ALA A 271 6.02 -14.89 -10.39
N LEU A 272 6.07 -14.77 -11.71
CA LEU A 272 7.18 -15.17 -12.57
C LEU A 272 7.94 -13.96 -13.05
N LYS A 273 9.26 -14.01 -12.94
CA LYS A 273 10.18 -13.03 -13.51
C LYS A 273 11.33 -13.78 -14.16
N PRO A 274 11.31 -13.97 -15.49
CA PRO A 274 12.38 -14.64 -16.23
C PRO A 274 13.65 -13.79 -16.28
#